data_AF-A0A7W0J895-F1
#
_entry.id   AF-A0A7W0J895-F1
#
_cell.length_a   1.000
_cell.length_b   1.000
_cell.length_c   1.000
_cell.angle_alpha   90.00
_cell.angle_beta   90.00
_cell.angle_gamma   90.00
#
_symmetry.space_group_name_H-M   'P 1'
#
loop_
_entity.id
_entity.type
_entity.pdbx_description
1 polymer ?
#
loop_
_entity_poly.entity_id
_entity_poly.type
_entity_poly.pdbx_seq_one_letter_code
_entity_poly.pdbx_strand_id
1 'polypeptide(L)'
;MSLEHAILGFLNYEPMTGYELKKMIDVSINHFWPAVQSQIYKTLFRMEADGWLSVETISQETRPPRKVYTITLKGQNEFLGWLETPQPHSET
;
A
#
# COMPACT_ATOMS: atom_id res chain seq x y z
N MET A 1 -5.69 -12.39 -2.81
CA MET A 1 -5.54 -10.96 -2.41
C MET A 1 -4.49 -10.88 -1.32
N SER A 2 -3.58 -9.89 -1.35
CA SER A 2 -2.58 -9.69 -0.29
C SER A 2 -2.50 -8.21 0.11
N LEU A 3 -1.94 -7.90 1.28
CA LEU A 3 -1.84 -6.54 1.82
C LEU A 3 -1.11 -5.59 0.87
N GLU A 4 -0.13 -6.10 0.12
CA GLU A 4 0.63 -5.37 -0.89
C GLU A 4 -0.29 -4.81 -1.98
N HIS A 5 -1.19 -5.64 -2.51
CA HIS A 5 -2.12 -5.23 -3.56
C HIS A 5 -3.16 -4.23 -3.06
N ALA A 6 -3.59 -4.34 -1.80
CA ALA A 6 -4.44 -3.34 -1.18
C ALA A 6 -3.71 -1.98 -1.07
N ILE A 7 -2.44 -1.99 -0.64
CA ILE A 7 -1.60 -0.77 -0.57
C ILE A 7 -1.39 -0.16 -1.97
N LEU A 8 -1.09 -0.98 -2.98
CA LEU A 8 -0.97 -0.51 -4.37
C LEU A 8 -2.26 0.13 -4.86
N GLY A 9 -3.41 -0.47 -4.53
CA GLY A 9 -4.73 0.10 -4.86
C GLY A 9 -4.95 1.50 -4.28
N PHE A 10 -4.60 1.73 -3.02
CA PHE A 10 -4.69 3.06 -2.41
C PHE A 10 -3.70 4.06 -3.03
N LEU A 11 -2.44 3.64 -3.20
CA LEU A 11 -1.38 4.51 -3.75
C LEU A 11 -1.55 4.79 -5.25
N ASN A 12 -2.35 4.00 -5.95
CA ASN A 12 -2.78 4.28 -7.32
C ASN A 12 -3.78 5.44 -7.40
N TYR A 13 -4.49 5.75 -6.31
CA TYR A 13 -5.39 6.92 -6.26
C TYR A 13 -4.60 8.20 -5.95
N GLU A 14 -3.78 8.18 -4.90
CA GLU A 14 -2.93 9.31 -4.52
C GLU A 14 -1.73 8.87 -3.65
N PRO A 15 -0.64 9.66 -3.62
CA PRO A 15 0.45 9.46 -2.67
C PRO A 15 -0.03 9.57 -1.21
N MET A 16 0.42 8.67 -0.35
CA MET A 16 -0.01 8.64 1.06
C MET A 16 1.14 8.32 2.01
N THR A 17 1.01 8.76 3.26
CA THR A 17 1.85 8.30 4.36
C THR A 17 1.43 6.91 4.84
N GLY A 18 2.33 6.19 5.51
CA GLY A 18 1.98 4.92 6.15
C GLY A 18 0.86 5.03 7.19
N TYR A 19 0.70 6.20 7.82
CA TYR A 19 -0.39 6.47 8.75
C TYR A 19 -1.74 6.64 8.03
N GLU A 20 -1.77 7.39 6.92
CA GLU A 20 -2.97 7.53 6.09
C GLU A 20 -3.40 6.18 5.52
N LEU A 21 -2.45 5.37 5.03
CA LEU A 21 -2.71 4.00 4.58
C LEU A 21 -3.35 3.14 5.68
N LYS A 22 -2.81 3.18 6.91
CA LYS A 22 -3.40 2.46 8.04
C LYS A 22 -4.84 2.91 8.30
N LYS A 23 -5.09 4.22 8.32
CA LYS A 23 -6.42 4.78 8.51
C LYS A 23 -7.39 4.33 7.41
N MET A 24 -6.95 4.34 6.15
CA MET A 24 -7.77 3.90 5.01
C MET A 24 -8.08 2.40 5.11
N ILE A 25 -7.09 1.57 5.43
CA ILE A 25 -7.28 0.12 5.63
C ILE A 25 -8.27 -0.16 6.77
N ASP A 26 -8.16 0.57 7.88
CA ASP A 26 -9.04 0.42 9.04
C ASP A 26 -10.50 0.76 8.75
N VAL A 27 -10.74 1.72 7.85
CA VAL A 27 -12.09 2.15 7.47
C VAL A 27 -12.67 1.28 6.36
N SER A 28 -11.86 0.82 5.42
CA SER A 28 -12.35 0.21 4.16
C SER A 28 -12.37 -1.32 4.16
N ILE A 29 -11.35 -1.97 4.73
CA ILE A 29 -11.14 -3.43 4.55
C ILE A 29 -10.77 -4.16 5.85
N ASN A 30 -10.90 -3.50 7.01
CA ASN A 30 -10.54 -4.08 8.30
C ASN A 30 -11.31 -5.36 8.64
N HIS A 31 -12.54 -5.52 8.14
CA HIS A 31 -13.31 -6.77 8.27
C HIS A 31 -12.70 -7.95 7.50
N PHE A 32 -11.96 -7.68 6.43
CA PHE A 32 -11.34 -8.70 5.59
C PHE A 32 -9.88 -8.95 5.97
N TRP A 33 -9.18 -7.93 6.48
CA TRP A 33 -7.76 -8.03 6.83
C TRP A 33 -7.39 -7.10 7.99
N PRO A 34 -7.40 -7.58 9.25
CA PRO A 34 -6.94 -6.80 10.39
C PRO A 34 -5.41 -6.69 10.36
N ALA A 35 -4.88 -5.75 9.57
CA ALA A 35 -3.45 -5.51 9.47
C ALA A 35 -2.98 -4.70 10.68
N VAL A 36 -2.10 -5.27 11.50
CA VAL A 36 -1.44 -4.51 12.57
C VAL A 36 -0.53 -3.46 11.94
N GLN A 37 -0.45 -2.26 12.52
CA GLN A 37 0.33 -1.14 11.98
C GLN A 37 1.79 -1.52 11.65
N SER A 38 2.41 -2.36 12.47
CA SER A 38 3.76 -2.88 12.23
C SER A 38 3.89 -3.71 10.95
N GLN A 39 2.83 -4.43 10.55
CA GLN A 39 2.80 -5.20 9.31
C GLN A 39 2.78 -4.28 8.09
N ILE A 40 1.98 -3.20 8.12
CA ILE A 40 1.94 -2.21 7.03
C ILE A 40 3.33 -1.61 6.81
N TYR A 41 4.02 -1.16 7.87
CA TYR A 41 5.34 -0.58 7.71
C TYR A 41 6.40 -1.58 7.21
N LYS A 42 6.33 -2.84 7.65
CA LYS A 42 7.21 -3.91 7.10
C LYS A 42 6.92 -4.16 5.63
N THR A 43 5.66 -4.20 5.24
CA THR A 43 5.25 -4.37 3.84
C THR A 43 5.69 -3.20 2.99
N LEU A 44 5.49 -1.95 3.43
CA LEU A 44 5.97 -0.75 2.75
C LEU A 44 7.49 -0.77 2.53
N PHE A 45 8.26 -1.14 3.55
CA PHE A 45 9.72 -1.27 3.43
C PHE A 45 10.12 -2.29 2.36
N ARG A 46 9.44 -3.44 2.31
CA ARG A 46 9.71 -4.46 1.30
C ARG A 46 9.31 -3.99 -0.11
N MET A 47 8.13 -3.40 -0.26
CA MET A 47 7.65 -2.89 -1.55
C MET A 47 8.53 -1.76 -2.11
N GLU A 48 9.07 -0.90 -1.23
CA GLU A 48 10.08 0.09 -1.58
C GLU A 48 11.37 -0.59 -2.09
N ALA A 49 11.88 -1.60 -1.35
CA ALA A 49 13.06 -2.36 -1.77
C ALA A 49 12.85 -3.13 -3.08
N ASP A 50 11.63 -3.62 -3.33
CA ASP A 50 11.24 -4.28 -4.58
C ASP A 50 11.03 -3.27 -5.73
N GLY A 51 11.12 -1.97 -5.46
CA GLY A 51 10.97 -0.89 -6.43
C GLY A 51 9.53 -0.65 -6.88
N TRP A 52 8.55 -1.19 -6.16
CA TRP A 52 7.12 -0.95 -6.43
C TRP A 52 6.66 0.41 -5.94
N LEU A 53 7.35 0.96 -4.93
CA LEU A 53 7.08 2.28 -4.36
C LEU A 53 8.32 3.15 -4.39
N SER A 54 8.14 4.45 -4.57
CA SER A 54 9.12 5.46 -4.18
C SER A 54 8.69 6.09 -2.87
N VAL A 55 9.67 6.58 -2.09
CA VAL A 55 9.41 7.29 -0.85
C VAL A 55 10.08 8.65 -0.86
N GLU A 56 9.35 9.66 -0.45
CA GLU A 56 9.86 11.00 -0.19
C GLU A 56 9.75 11.31 1.30
N THR A 57 10.83 11.81 1.89
CA THR A 57 10.83 12.29 3.27
C THR A 57 10.62 13.79 3.28
N ILE A 58 9.42 14.21 3.68
CA ILE A 58 9.04 15.62 3.74
C ILE A 58 9.33 16.15 5.14
N SER A 59 10.27 17.09 5.22
CA SER A 59 10.59 17.82 6.45
C SER A 59 9.42 18.71 6.90
N GLN A 60 9.20 18.80 8.21
CA GLN A 60 8.18 19.66 8.80
C GLN A 60 8.82 20.49 9.91
N GLU A 61 8.52 21.79 9.98
CA GLU A 61 9.17 22.70 10.94
C GLU A 61 8.87 22.35 12.41
N THR A 62 7.65 21.87 12.68
CA THR A 62 7.12 21.67 14.04
C THR A 62 6.78 20.22 14.35
N ARG A 63 7.02 19.29 13.41
CA ARG A 63 6.64 17.88 13.51
C ARG A 63 7.75 16.98 12.99
N PRO A 64 7.81 15.71 13.42
CA PRO A 64 8.72 14.74 12.82
C PRO A 64 8.51 14.68 11.30
N PRO A 65 9.59 14.47 10.51
CA PRO A 65 9.47 14.34 9.08
C PRO A 65 8.55 13.16 8.73
N ARG A 66 7.75 13.34 7.67
CA ARG A 66 6.82 12.31 7.21
C ARG A 66 7.34 11.63 5.94
N LYS A 67 7.18 10.31 5.88
CA LYS A 67 7.42 9.52 4.67
C LYS A 67 6.15 9.45 3.85
N VAL A 68 6.17 9.98 2.64
CA VAL A 68 5.10 9.87 1.65
C VAL A 68 5.52 8.83 0.62
N TYR A 69 4.65 7.84 0.41
CA TYR A 69 4.85 6.76 -0.53
C TYR A 69 4.06 7.04 -1.81
N THR A 70 4.69 6.79 -2.95
CA THR A 70 4.09 6.93 -4.28
C THR A 70 4.30 5.64 -5.05
N ILE A 71 3.27 5.17 -5.76
CA ILE A 71 3.40 3.99 -6.62
C ILE A 71 4.33 4.31 -7.80
N THR A 72 5.26 3.41 -8.12
CA THR A 72 6.12 3.53 -9.31
C THR A 72 5.43 2.87 -10.52
N LEU A 73 6.00 3.05 -11.72
CA LEU A 73 5.55 2.33 -12.90
C LEU A 73 5.63 0.80 -12.72
N LYS A 74 6.66 0.30 -12.02
CA LYS A 74 6.79 -1.13 -11.71
C LYS A 74 5.67 -1.60 -10.79
N GLY A 75 5.34 -0.81 -9.77
CA GLY A 75 4.22 -1.10 -8.87
C GLY A 75 2.85 -1.05 -9.57
N GLN A 76 2.66 -0.12 -10.50
CA GLN A 76 1.45 -0.06 -11.33
C GLN A 76 1.29 -1.31 -12.20
N ASN A 77 2.35 -1.75 -12.87
CA ASN A 77 2.32 -2.96 -13.68
C ASN A 77 2.02 -4.22 -12.86
N GLU A 78 2.61 -4.33 -11.66
CA GLU A 78 2.28 -5.42 -10.72
C GLU A 78 0.80 -5.39 -10.35
N PHE A 79 0.28 -4.21 -9.97
CA PHE A 79 -1.11 -4.06 -9.56
C PHE A 79 -2.09 -4.42 -10.68
N LEU A 80 -1.82 -3.96 -11.91
CA LEU A 80 -2.64 -4.29 -13.09
C LEU A 80 -2.59 -5.78 -13.42
N GLY A 81 -1.39 -6.39 -13.46
CA GLY A 81 -1.25 -7.83 -13.72
C GLY A 81 -1.98 -8.69 -12.68
N TRP A 82 -1.97 -8.25 -11.42
CA TRP A 82 -2.75 -8.90 -10.38
C TRP A 82 -4.27 -8.76 -10.57
N LEU A 83 -4.76 -7.59 -10.99
CA LEU A 83 -6.19 -7.38 -11.28
C LEU A 83 -6.68 -8.22 -12.47
N GLU A 84 -5.82 -8.47 -13.45
CA GLU A 84 -6.10 -9.30 -14.62
C GLU A 84 -6.02 -10.81 -14.33
N THR A 85 -5.49 -11.19 -13.16
CA THR A 85 -5.38 -12.60 -12.78
C THR A 85 -6.77 -13.14 -12.42
N PRO A 86 -7.27 -14.18 -13.12
CA PRO A 86 -8.54 -14.80 -12.80
C PRO A 86 -8.54 -15.28 -11.35
N GLN A 87 -9.43 -14.73 -10.51
CA GLN A 87 -9.69 -15.32 -9.20
C GLN A 87 -10.30 -16.70 -9.47
N PRO A 88 -9.79 -17.79 -8.90
CA PRO A 88 -10.46 -19.07 -9.02
C PRO A 88 -11.90 -18.89 -8.54
N HIS A 89 -12.87 -19.16 -9.41
CA HIS A 89 -14.26 -19.26 -9.01
C HIS A 89 -14.33 -20.36 -7.95
N SER A 90 -14.56 -19.98 -6.70
CA SER A 90 -15.01 -20.93 -5.70
C SER A 90 -16.41 -21.38 -6.13
N GLU A 91 -16.46 -22.48 -6.87
CA GLU A 91 -17.68 -23.25 -7.12
C GLU A 91 -18.24 -23.66 -5.74
N THR A 92 -19.39 -23.08 -5.38
CA THR A 92 -20.29 -23.59 -4.34
C THR A 92 -21.24 -24.61 -4.92
#